data_AF-A0A0A7CN38-F1
#
_entry.id   AF-A0A0A7CN38-F1
#
_cell.length_a   1.000
_cell.length_b   1.000
_cell.length_c   1.000
_cell.angle_alpha   90.00
_cell.angle_beta   90.00
_cell.angle_gamma   90.00
#
_symmetry.space_group_name_H-M   'P 1'
#
loop_
_entity.id
_entity.type
_entity.pdbx_description
1 polymer ?
#
loop_
_entity_poly.entity_id
_entity_poly.type
_entity_poly.pdbx_seq_one_letter_code
_entity_poly.pdbx_strand_id
1 'polypeptide(L)'
;MKSPCLLLATAMAVASAQWTDCSAPAQVAISTAVSSCAASAGITAQYVGLALFQSLQDPASATNQAYCKGQLAGCAALTAVSKESSSNCSYNTYKGAWVNVYTVVPKLCGTTTTAPTTTTTAPTTTTTAPTTTTTAPTTTTTAPTTTTTAPITTTKVPTPTGNSTSNSTTPVITIPPSAKCINVSVVGDATYCVQGPICSGDGILPAGVKCPVKGDVASADCHAHLGSFVSGTTCVLPVSASCQKIPTGAWGCVRTSQ
;
A
#
# COMPACT_ATOMS: atom_id res chain seq x y z
N MET A 1 32.43 -4.93 44.95
CA MET A 1 31.87 -6.26 44.60
C MET A 1 30.45 -6.05 44.08
N LYS A 2 30.19 -6.52 42.85
CA LYS A 2 28.89 -6.81 42.21
C LYS A 2 27.83 -5.69 42.05
N SER A 3 27.76 -5.21 40.81
CA SER A 3 26.57 -4.93 39.97
C SER A 3 25.31 -5.76 40.28
N PRO A 4 24.12 -5.46 39.69
CA PRO A 4 23.82 -4.36 38.76
C PRO A 4 22.45 -3.64 38.92
N CYS A 5 22.41 -2.43 38.36
CA CYS A 5 21.44 -2.00 37.34
C CYS A 5 19.97 -2.42 37.54
N LEU A 6 19.23 -1.58 38.25
CA LEU A 6 17.78 -1.51 38.16
C LEU A 6 17.42 -0.91 36.78
N LEU A 7 17.34 -1.77 35.77
CA LEU A 7 16.70 -1.45 34.49
C LEU A 7 15.22 -1.18 34.77
N LEU A 8 14.88 0.10 34.96
CA LEU A 8 13.53 0.58 34.70
C LEU A 8 13.27 0.35 33.20
N ALA A 9 12.74 -0.83 32.89
CA ALA A 9 12.01 -1.03 31.66
C ALA A 9 10.81 -0.09 31.70
N THR A 10 10.99 1.12 31.17
CA THR A 10 9.89 1.96 30.75
C THR A 10 9.19 1.20 29.63
N ALA A 11 8.20 0.39 30.03
CA ALA A 11 7.12 -0.03 29.16
C ALA A 11 6.48 1.27 28.67
N MET A 12 6.93 1.76 27.51
CA MET A 12 6.19 2.75 26.76
C MET A 12 4.87 2.08 26.42
N ALA A 13 3.84 2.43 27.21
CA ALA A 13 2.48 2.13 26.89
C ALA A 13 2.25 2.61 25.45
N VAL A 14 2.08 1.65 24.54
CA VAL A 14 1.51 1.88 23.21
C VAL A 14 0.04 2.23 23.41
N ALA A 15 -0.19 3.43 23.92
CA ALA A 15 -1.48 4.08 23.93
C ALA A 15 -1.74 4.61 22.51
N SER A 16 -2.15 3.71 21.64
CA SER A 16 -3.31 3.97 20.81
C SER A 16 -3.88 2.64 20.34
N ALA A 17 -5.02 2.28 20.91
CA ALA A 17 -5.87 1.22 20.42
C ALA A 17 -6.38 1.65 19.03
N GLN A 18 -5.64 1.23 18.00
CA GLN A 18 -6.05 1.34 16.61
C GLN A 18 -6.14 -0.11 16.15
N TRP A 19 -7.36 -0.56 15.87
CA TRP A 19 -7.79 -1.85 15.29
C TRP A 19 -6.66 -2.78 14.80
N THR A 20 -6.01 -3.47 15.73
CA THR A 20 -5.08 -4.53 15.38
C THR A 20 -5.68 -5.87 15.72
N ASP A 21 -5.74 -6.74 14.73
CA ASP A 21 -6.10 -8.15 14.92
C ASP A 21 -4.95 -8.95 15.56
N CYS A 22 -3.81 -8.30 15.84
CA CYS A 22 -2.68 -8.94 16.50
C CYS A 22 -2.97 -9.12 17.99
N SER A 23 -2.65 -10.31 18.51
CA SER A 23 -2.63 -10.54 19.95
C SER A 23 -1.58 -9.65 20.64
N ALA A 24 -1.80 -9.30 21.91
CA ALA A 24 -0.83 -8.53 22.71
C ALA A 24 0.62 -9.10 22.65
N PRO A 25 0.86 -10.42 22.77
CA PRO A 25 2.23 -10.95 22.63
C PRO A 25 2.78 -10.80 21.20
N ALA A 26 1.96 -10.95 20.16
CA ALA A 26 2.38 -10.74 18.78
C ALA A 26 2.75 -9.27 18.51
N GLN A 27 1.97 -8.33 19.05
CA GLN A 27 2.26 -6.89 19.01
C GLN A 27 3.65 -6.57 19.58
N VAL A 28 3.95 -7.10 20.78
CA VAL A 28 5.25 -6.89 21.42
C VAL A 28 6.36 -7.50 20.56
N ALA A 29 6.23 -8.76 20.15
CA ALA A 29 7.24 -9.45 19.34
C ALA A 29 7.54 -8.73 18.02
N ILE A 30 6.49 -8.29 17.30
CA ILE A 30 6.63 -7.53 16.06
C ILE A 30 7.30 -6.18 16.34
N SER A 31 6.85 -5.43 17.36
CA SER A 31 7.41 -4.10 17.66
C SER A 31 8.89 -4.15 18.04
N THR A 32 9.31 -5.14 18.83
CA THR A 32 10.71 -5.35 19.20
C THR A 32 11.53 -5.71 17.96
N ALA A 33 11.05 -6.66 17.15
CA ALA A 33 11.74 -7.07 15.93
C ALA A 33 11.91 -5.94 14.91
N VAL A 34 10.86 -5.14 14.70
CA VAL A 34 10.87 -3.94 13.84
C VAL A 34 11.88 -2.93 14.36
N SER A 35 11.90 -2.66 15.66
CA SER A 35 12.82 -1.68 16.25
C SER A 35 14.28 -2.12 16.16
N SER A 36 14.59 -3.40 16.43
CA SER A 36 15.93 -3.96 16.29
C SER A 36 16.42 -3.95 14.84
N CYS A 37 15.52 -4.22 13.89
CA CYS A 37 15.84 -4.18 12.47
C CYS A 37 16.09 -2.75 11.98
N ALA A 38 15.25 -1.80 12.40
CA ALA A 38 15.43 -0.37 12.10
C ALA A 38 16.76 0.17 12.65
N ALA A 39 17.14 -0.21 13.87
CA ALA A 39 18.41 0.17 14.45
C ALA A 39 19.60 -0.39 13.64
N SER A 40 19.51 -1.64 13.19
CA SER A 40 20.56 -2.26 12.35
C SER A 40 20.65 -1.63 10.96
N ALA A 41 19.52 -1.14 10.44
CA ALA A 41 19.43 -0.42 9.17
C ALA A 41 19.86 1.05 9.27
N GLY A 42 20.20 1.55 10.47
CA GLY A 42 20.58 2.96 10.68
C GLY A 42 19.43 3.95 10.54
N ILE A 43 18.18 3.51 10.69
CA ILE A 43 16.99 4.35 10.51
C ILE A 43 16.74 5.15 11.80
N THR A 44 16.91 6.47 11.72
CA THR A 44 16.70 7.43 12.83
C THR A 44 15.45 8.28 12.67
N ALA A 45 14.56 7.93 11.74
CA ALA A 45 13.33 8.67 11.47
C ALA A 45 12.38 8.67 12.68
N GLN A 46 11.55 9.72 12.80
CA GLN A 46 10.50 9.82 13.82
C GLN A 46 9.50 8.65 13.76
N TYR A 47 9.36 8.00 12.61
CA TYR A 47 8.48 6.85 12.36
C TYR A 47 9.28 5.63 11.90
N VAL A 48 10.07 5.06 12.82
CA VAL A 48 11.00 3.97 12.54
C VAL A 48 10.38 2.77 11.84
N GLY A 49 9.17 2.35 12.25
CA GLY A 49 8.48 1.21 11.65
C GLY A 49 8.08 1.48 10.20
N LEU A 50 7.44 2.61 9.93
CA LEU A 50 7.03 2.99 8.58
C LEU A 50 8.23 3.13 7.65
N ALA A 51 9.27 3.85 8.09
CA ALA A 51 10.49 4.06 7.31
C ALA A 51 11.22 2.75 7.02
N LEU A 52 11.29 1.84 8.01
CA LEU A 52 11.87 0.51 7.80
C LEU A 52 11.12 -0.27 6.73
N PHE A 53 9.80 -0.39 6.86
CA PHE A 53 9.04 -1.17 5.90
C PHE A 53 9.02 -0.54 4.51
N GLN A 54 9.05 0.79 4.38
CA GLN A 54 9.23 1.45 3.09
C GLN A 54 10.59 1.07 2.45
N SER A 55 11.68 1.17 3.22
CA SER A 55 13.03 0.81 2.75
C SER A 55 13.19 -0.68 2.47
N LEU A 56 12.53 -1.55 3.23
CA LEU A 56 12.56 -2.99 2.99
C LEU A 56 11.74 -3.40 1.77
N GLN A 57 10.68 -2.67 1.41
CA GLN A 57 9.84 -3.00 0.26
C GLN A 57 10.40 -2.49 -1.07
N ASP A 58 11.28 -1.50 -1.03
CA ASP A 58 12.00 -1.03 -2.21
C ASP A 58 13.21 -1.92 -2.51
N PRO A 59 13.20 -2.74 -3.58
CA PRO A 59 14.32 -3.61 -3.93
C PRO A 59 15.61 -2.85 -4.30
N ALA A 60 15.49 -1.56 -4.68
CA ALA A 60 16.65 -0.72 -4.97
C ALA A 60 17.30 -0.17 -3.68
N SER A 61 16.58 -0.17 -2.56
CA SER A 61 17.09 0.36 -1.30
C SER A 61 18.28 -0.44 -0.78
N ALA A 62 19.30 0.27 -0.29
CA ALA A 62 20.44 -0.35 0.40
C ALA A 62 20.00 -1.19 1.60
N THR A 63 18.91 -0.81 2.27
CA THR A 63 18.34 -1.57 3.40
C THR A 63 17.76 -2.91 2.93
N ASN A 64 16.99 -2.95 1.85
CA ASN A 64 16.48 -4.23 1.30
C ASN A 64 17.63 -5.13 0.85
N GLN A 65 18.60 -4.57 0.12
CA GLN A 65 19.77 -5.34 -0.35
C GLN A 65 20.57 -5.92 0.82
N ALA A 66 20.81 -5.14 1.89
CA ALA A 66 21.50 -5.61 3.09
C ALA A 66 20.67 -6.63 3.87
N TYR A 67 19.35 -6.44 3.95
CA TYR A 67 18.42 -7.39 4.57
C TYR A 67 18.47 -8.75 3.87
N CYS A 68 18.36 -8.77 2.54
CA CYS A 68 18.35 -9.99 1.75
C CYS A 68 19.72 -10.69 1.68
N LYS A 69 20.81 -9.95 1.87
CA LYS A 69 22.15 -10.51 2.06
C LYS A 69 22.44 -10.96 3.50
N GLY A 70 21.49 -10.80 4.43
CA GLY A 70 21.67 -11.15 5.84
C GLY A 70 22.66 -10.27 6.61
N GLN A 71 22.96 -9.06 6.10
CA GLN A 71 23.93 -8.14 6.69
C GLN A 71 23.35 -7.30 7.86
N LEU A 72 22.03 -7.37 8.08
CA LEU A 72 21.34 -6.66 9.15
C LEU A 72 21.06 -7.61 10.33
N ALA A 73 21.99 -7.70 11.28
CA ALA A 73 21.90 -8.63 12.42
C ALA A 73 20.61 -8.47 13.25
N GLY A 74 20.16 -7.24 13.50
CA GLY A 74 18.92 -6.97 14.23
C GLY A 74 17.64 -7.26 13.45
N CYS A 75 17.72 -7.61 12.17
CA CYS A 75 16.57 -8.07 11.39
C CYS A 75 16.34 -9.59 11.48
N ALA A 76 17.21 -10.36 12.14
CA ALA A 76 17.01 -11.79 12.35
C ALA A 76 15.71 -12.09 13.12
N ALA A 77 15.39 -11.26 14.12
CA ALA A 77 14.14 -11.35 14.88
C ALA A 77 12.90 -11.10 13.99
N LEU A 78 13.00 -10.19 13.01
CA LEU A 78 11.90 -9.89 12.08
C LEU A 78 11.62 -11.10 11.18
N THR A 79 12.67 -11.74 10.67
CA THR A 79 12.56 -12.98 9.89
C THR A 79 12.02 -14.13 10.73
N ALA A 80 12.41 -14.24 12.00
CA ALA A 80 11.88 -15.26 12.91
C ALA A 80 10.38 -15.06 13.17
N VAL A 81 9.99 -13.84 13.56
CA VAL A 81 8.58 -13.49 13.82
C VAL A 81 7.71 -13.74 12.60
N SER A 82 8.17 -13.43 11.38
CA SER A 82 7.39 -13.66 10.15
C SER A 82 7.04 -15.12 9.85
N LYS A 83 7.68 -16.09 10.52
CA LYS A 83 7.38 -17.52 10.35
C LYS A 83 6.31 -18.00 11.32
N GLU A 84 6.11 -17.27 12.40
CA GLU A 84 5.10 -17.59 13.41
C GLU A 84 3.71 -17.25 12.88
N SER A 85 2.77 -18.19 12.96
CA SER A 85 1.36 -17.96 12.60
C SER A 85 0.71 -16.87 13.45
N SER A 86 1.22 -16.65 14.67
CA SER A 86 0.80 -15.57 15.58
C SER A 86 1.08 -14.17 15.03
N SER A 87 1.99 -14.04 14.05
CA SER A 87 2.30 -12.79 13.36
C SER A 87 1.45 -12.52 12.11
N ASN A 88 0.54 -13.44 11.76
CA ASN A 88 -0.40 -13.28 10.65
C ASN A 88 -1.57 -12.36 11.07
N CYS A 89 -1.26 -11.09 11.23
CA CYS A 89 -2.18 -10.09 11.73
C CYS A 89 -1.82 -8.69 11.19
N SER A 90 -2.74 -7.74 11.30
CA SER A 90 -2.54 -6.36 10.85
C SER A 90 -1.81 -5.53 11.92
N TYR A 91 -0.53 -5.23 11.70
CA TYR A 91 0.29 -4.40 12.57
C TYR A 91 0.33 -2.94 12.09
N ASN A 92 0.00 -1.99 12.96
CA ASN A 92 0.05 -0.55 12.65
C ASN A 92 1.47 -0.02 12.82
N THR A 93 2.07 0.45 11.73
CA THR A 93 3.43 1.00 11.74
C THR A 93 3.44 2.50 12.08
N TYR A 94 2.48 3.26 11.56
CA TYR A 94 2.25 4.67 11.90
C TYR A 94 0.98 5.23 11.22
N LYS A 95 0.16 6.02 11.94
CA LYS A 95 -1.00 6.79 11.40
C LYS A 95 -1.91 6.03 10.41
N GLY A 96 -2.14 4.74 10.63
CA GLY A 96 -3.00 3.93 9.77
C GLY A 96 -2.29 3.27 8.59
N ALA A 97 -0.95 3.27 8.57
CA ALA A 97 -0.17 2.41 7.69
C ALA A 97 -0.05 1.01 8.31
N TRP A 98 -0.69 0.03 7.67
CA TRP A 98 -0.78 -1.35 8.17
C TRP A 98 0.15 -2.28 7.40
N VAL A 99 0.78 -3.20 8.12
CA VAL A 99 1.60 -4.25 7.52
C VAL A 99 1.25 -5.59 8.17
N ASN A 100 1.23 -6.64 7.37
CA ASN A 100 1.16 -8.02 7.88
C ASN A 100 2.54 -8.67 7.66
N VAL A 101 3.32 -8.75 8.74
CA VAL A 101 4.72 -9.18 8.73
C VAL A 101 4.86 -10.62 8.21
N TYR A 102 3.93 -11.51 8.57
CA TYR A 102 3.87 -12.89 8.08
C TYR A 102 3.79 -12.98 6.55
N THR A 103 3.02 -12.09 5.92
CA THR A 103 2.82 -12.13 4.46
C THR A 103 3.84 -11.31 3.68
N VAL A 104 4.37 -10.24 4.27
CA VAL A 104 5.24 -9.27 3.60
C VAL A 104 6.70 -9.71 3.65
N VAL A 105 7.19 -10.11 4.82
CA VAL A 105 8.62 -10.42 5.02
C VAL A 105 9.14 -11.52 4.08
N PRO A 106 8.42 -12.65 3.86
CA PRO A 106 8.88 -13.68 2.93
C PRO A 106 9.00 -13.21 1.47
N LYS A 107 8.32 -12.11 1.09
CA LYS A 107 8.32 -11.57 -0.28
C LYS A 107 9.37 -10.48 -0.50
N LEU A 108 10.01 -9.97 0.56
CA LEU A 108 10.96 -8.84 0.46
C LEU A 108 12.19 -9.16 -0.39
N CYS A 109 12.59 -10.42 -0.43
CA CYS A 109 13.76 -10.89 -1.17
C CYS A 109 13.40 -11.64 -2.45
N GLY A 110 12.19 -11.40 -2.97
CA GLY A 110 11.72 -11.96 -4.24
C GLY A 110 12.77 -11.78 -5.33
N THR A 111 13.14 -12.91 -5.94
CA THR A 111 14.29 -13.14 -6.82
C THR A 111 14.75 -11.90 -7.59
N THR A 112 15.81 -11.29 -7.09
CA THR A 112 16.64 -10.38 -7.89
C THR A 112 17.12 -11.19 -9.09
N THR A 113 16.50 -10.97 -10.24
CA THR A 113 17.19 -11.20 -11.52
C THR A 113 18.47 -10.41 -11.37
N THR A 114 19.59 -11.13 -11.34
CA THR A 114 20.92 -10.54 -11.27
C THR A 114 20.95 -9.45 -12.33
N ALA A 115 21.00 -8.18 -11.91
CA ALA A 115 21.29 -7.11 -12.84
C ALA A 115 22.58 -7.53 -13.55
N PRO A 116 22.66 -7.51 -14.89
CA PRO A 116 23.89 -7.85 -15.56
C PRO A 116 24.95 -6.91 -15.00
N THR A 117 25.93 -7.47 -14.30
CA THR A 117 27.17 -6.79 -14.00
C THR A 117 27.79 -6.46 -15.34
N THR A 118 27.52 -5.26 -15.86
CA THR A 118 28.37 -4.64 -16.86
C THR A 118 29.69 -4.37 -16.17
N THR A 119 30.59 -5.35 -16.25
CA THR A 119 32.01 -5.13 -16.09
C THR A 119 32.42 -4.20 -17.23
N THR A 120 32.38 -2.89 -16.97
CA THR A 120 32.99 -1.89 -17.84
C THR A 120 34.49 -2.12 -17.80
N THR A 121 35.00 -2.94 -18.71
CA THR A 121 36.43 -2.93 -19.06
C THR A 121 36.73 -1.54 -19.62
N ALA A 122 37.79 -0.90 -19.14
CA ALA A 122 38.22 0.41 -19.63
C ALA A 122 38.32 0.37 -21.17
N PRO A 123 37.79 1.37 -21.90
CA PRO A 123 37.82 1.36 -23.35
C PRO A 123 39.28 1.48 -23.82
N THR A 124 39.80 0.45 -24.48
CA THR A 124 41.00 0.57 -25.30
C THR A 124 40.63 1.32 -26.57
N THR A 125 41.10 2.57 -26.66
CA THR A 125 41.02 3.42 -27.84
C THR A 125 41.80 2.80 -28.99
N THR A 126 41.10 2.15 -29.92
CA THR A 126 41.66 1.79 -31.22
C THR A 126 41.11 2.76 -32.27
N THR A 127 41.91 3.79 -32.55
CA THR A 127 41.67 4.76 -33.61
C THR A 127 41.77 4.05 -34.97
N THR A 128 40.63 3.84 -35.62
CA THR A 128 40.59 3.43 -37.04
C THR A 128 40.13 4.64 -37.85
N ALA A 129 40.82 4.92 -38.96
CA ALA A 129 40.60 6.08 -39.81
C ALA A 129 39.15 6.14 -40.35
N PRO A 130 38.53 7.33 -40.46
CA PRO A 130 37.17 7.46 -40.92
C PRO A 130 37.10 7.26 -42.44
N THR A 131 36.43 6.21 -42.90
CA THR A 131 35.93 6.12 -44.29
C THR A 131 34.58 6.82 -44.36
N THR A 132 34.55 7.96 -45.03
CA THR A 132 33.33 8.71 -45.38
C THR A 132 32.55 7.96 -46.45
N THR A 133 31.43 7.36 -46.06
CA THR A 133 30.42 6.86 -47.01
C THR A 133 29.24 7.82 -47.01
N THR A 134 29.23 8.74 -47.97
CA THR A 134 28.13 9.65 -48.24
C THR A 134 26.99 8.86 -48.90
N THR A 135 25.90 8.65 -48.16
CA THR A 135 24.65 8.13 -48.72
C THR A 135 23.69 9.30 -48.91
N ALA A 136 23.12 9.41 -50.11
CA ALA A 136 22.21 10.49 -50.49
C ALA A 136 20.93 10.49 -49.62
N PRO A 137 20.39 11.66 -49.25
CA PRO A 137 19.14 11.74 -48.49
C PRO A 137 17.96 11.40 -49.39
N THR A 138 17.28 10.29 -49.13
CA THR A 138 15.94 10.02 -49.67
C THR A 138 14.90 10.74 -48.81
N THR A 139 14.39 11.85 -49.34
CA THR A 139 13.19 12.54 -48.82
C THR A 139 11.94 11.73 -49.16
N THR A 140 11.37 11.07 -48.16
CA THR A 140 10.02 10.52 -48.24
C THR A 140 9.05 11.53 -47.64
N THR A 141 8.34 12.25 -48.51
CA THR A 141 7.24 13.15 -48.15
C THR A 141 5.98 12.32 -47.94
N THR A 142 5.60 12.08 -46.70
CA THR A 142 4.28 11.50 -46.36
C THR A 142 3.24 12.62 -46.37
N ALA A 143 2.14 12.43 -47.11
CA ALA A 143 1.03 13.36 -47.17
C ALA A 143 0.37 13.54 -45.78
N PRO A 144 -0.11 14.74 -45.43
CA PRO A 144 -0.82 14.96 -44.17
C PRO A 144 -2.21 14.33 -44.25
N THR A 145 -2.43 13.24 -43.50
CA THR A 145 -3.79 12.75 -43.20
C THR A 145 -4.42 13.66 -42.16
N THR A 146 -5.37 14.49 -42.60
CA THR A 146 -6.30 15.22 -41.75
C THR A 146 -7.30 14.26 -41.12
N THR A 147 -7.11 13.92 -39.85
CA THR A 147 -8.12 13.25 -39.04
C THR A 147 -8.97 14.32 -38.36
N THR A 148 -10.16 14.56 -38.91
CA THR A 148 -11.22 15.36 -38.29
C THR A 148 -11.87 14.54 -37.18
N THR A 149 -11.48 14.78 -35.93
CA THR A 149 -12.19 14.25 -34.75
C THR A 149 -13.27 15.25 -34.33
N ALA A 150 -14.50 14.75 -34.20
CA ALA A 150 -15.67 15.52 -33.78
C ALA A 150 -15.48 16.14 -32.36
N PRO A 151 -16.13 17.29 -32.07
CA PRO A 151 -16.05 17.91 -30.74
C PRO A 151 -16.67 17.00 -29.68
N ILE A 152 -15.85 16.56 -28.73
CA ILE A 152 -16.28 15.94 -27.47
C ILE A 152 -16.76 17.04 -26.53
N THR A 153 -18.06 17.08 -26.28
CA THR A 153 -18.71 17.93 -25.28
C THR A 153 -18.30 17.47 -23.89
N THR A 154 -17.46 18.25 -23.21
CA THR A 154 -17.10 18.08 -21.80
C THR A 154 -18.22 18.65 -20.91
N THR A 155 -19.13 17.78 -20.46
CA THR A 155 -20.06 18.12 -19.38
C THR A 155 -19.32 18.06 -18.05
N LYS A 156 -18.98 19.25 -17.53
CA LYS A 156 -18.46 19.47 -16.16
C LYS A 156 -19.52 19.00 -15.15
N VAL A 157 -19.27 17.88 -14.48
CA VAL A 157 -20.02 17.48 -13.28
C VAL A 157 -19.64 18.44 -12.14
N PRO A 158 -20.60 19.05 -11.43
CA PRO A 158 -20.32 19.99 -10.36
C PRO A 158 -19.82 19.28 -9.10
N THR A 159 -18.78 19.88 -8.52
CA THR A 159 -18.33 19.72 -7.14
C THR A 159 -19.51 19.86 -6.16
N PRO A 160 -19.75 18.91 -5.24
CA PRO A 160 -20.62 19.18 -4.11
C PRO A 160 -19.86 20.05 -3.10
N THR A 161 -20.12 21.36 -3.18
CA THR A 161 -19.86 22.32 -2.12
C THR A 161 -20.84 22.04 -0.98
N GLY A 162 -20.50 21.11 -0.09
CA GLY A 162 -21.21 20.86 1.16
C GLY A 162 -20.79 21.87 2.21
N ASN A 163 -21.60 22.92 2.33
CA ASN A 163 -21.46 24.10 3.18
C ASN A 163 -21.13 23.74 4.65
N SER A 164 -19.88 23.99 5.08
CA SER A 164 -19.57 24.16 6.50
C SER A 164 -20.12 25.51 6.94
N THR A 165 -21.17 25.51 7.75
CA THR A 165 -21.57 26.70 8.52
C THR A 165 -21.74 26.31 9.98
N SER A 166 -20.85 26.87 10.79
CA SER A 166 -20.78 26.85 12.24
C SER A 166 -21.96 27.60 12.86
N ASN A 167 -22.64 27.01 13.85
CA ASN A 167 -22.82 27.61 15.18
C ASN A 167 -23.62 26.70 16.12
N SER A 168 -23.00 26.29 17.23
CA SER A 168 -23.59 26.45 18.56
C SER A 168 -22.53 26.23 19.65
N THR A 169 -22.35 27.26 20.46
CA THR A 169 -21.35 27.43 21.50
C THR A 169 -21.80 26.73 22.79
N THR A 170 -21.10 25.68 23.26
CA THR A 170 -20.90 25.32 24.69
C THR A 170 -20.05 24.05 24.82
N PRO A 171 -19.22 23.90 25.89
CA PRO A 171 -18.29 22.78 26.02
C PRO A 171 -19.02 21.56 26.60
N VAL A 172 -19.25 20.54 25.79
CA VAL A 172 -19.76 19.25 26.26
C VAL A 172 -18.76 18.17 25.87
N ILE A 173 -18.29 17.45 26.89
CA ILE A 173 -17.42 16.28 26.78
C ILE A 173 -18.03 15.32 25.76
N THR A 174 -17.43 15.27 24.57
CA THR A 174 -17.89 14.41 23.49
C THR A 174 -17.24 13.05 23.65
N ILE A 175 -18.03 12.10 24.15
CA ILE A 175 -17.77 10.67 23.97
C ILE A 175 -17.65 10.44 22.44
N PRO A 176 -16.55 9.84 21.93
CA PRO A 176 -16.37 9.67 20.48
C PRO A 176 -17.49 8.79 19.90
N PRO A 177 -18.07 9.16 18.74
CA PRO A 177 -19.22 8.47 18.17
C PRO A 177 -18.85 7.05 17.73
N SER A 178 -19.60 6.09 18.25
CA SER A 178 -19.60 4.67 17.89
C SER A 178 -19.70 4.43 16.36
N ALA A 179 -18.84 3.53 15.85
CA ALA A 179 -19.01 2.72 14.63
C ALA A 179 -19.55 3.41 13.35
N LYS A 180 -18.81 4.36 12.76
CA LYS A 180 -19.11 4.82 11.39
C LYS A 180 -18.57 3.84 10.34
N CYS A 181 -19.44 3.25 9.54
CA CYS A 181 -19.05 2.46 8.38
C CYS A 181 -18.56 3.39 7.24
N ILE A 182 -17.60 2.93 6.46
CA ILE A 182 -16.97 3.70 5.38
C ILE A 182 -17.52 3.17 4.06
N ASN A 183 -18.02 4.07 3.22
CA ASN A 183 -18.54 3.73 1.90
C ASN A 183 -17.38 3.39 0.94
N VAL A 184 -17.40 2.16 0.40
CA VAL A 184 -16.41 1.63 -0.54
C VAL A 184 -17.11 1.23 -1.83
N SER A 185 -16.70 1.85 -2.94
CA SER A 185 -17.19 1.49 -4.27
C SER A 185 -16.44 0.26 -4.78
N VAL A 186 -17.18 -0.74 -5.25
CA VAL A 186 -16.62 -1.91 -5.94
C VAL A 186 -16.64 -1.63 -7.44
N VAL A 187 -15.55 -1.92 -8.13
CA VAL A 187 -15.41 -1.61 -9.56
C VAL A 187 -16.51 -2.29 -10.38
N GLY A 188 -17.33 -1.48 -11.05
CA GLY A 188 -18.46 -1.95 -11.87
C GLY A 188 -19.65 -2.45 -11.04
N ASP A 189 -19.81 -1.98 -9.81
CA ASP A 189 -20.89 -2.34 -8.90
C ASP A 189 -21.28 -1.17 -7.99
N ALA A 190 -22.13 -1.44 -6.99
CA ALA A 190 -22.62 -0.47 -6.03
C ALA A 190 -21.58 -0.11 -4.94
N THR A 191 -21.95 0.83 -4.07
CA THR A 191 -21.16 1.30 -2.94
C THR A 191 -21.62 0.63 -1.65
N TYR A 192 -20.70 0.00 -0.92
CA TYR A 192 -20.98 -0.81 0.27
C TYR A 192 -20.39 -0.20 1.53
N CYS A 193 -21.06 -0.37 2.67
CA CYS A 193 -20.56 0.13 3.94
C CYS A 193 -19.64 -0.91 4.61
N VAL A 194 -18.33 -0.65 4.61
CA VAL A 194 -17.31 -1.54 5.18
C VAL A 194 -16.77 -0.93 6.47
N GLN A 195 -16.54 -1.76 7.49
CA GLN A 195 -15.87 -1.33 8.72
C GLN A 195 -14.37 -1.65 8.66
N GLY A 196 -13.54 -0.66 9.00
CA GLY A 196 -12.09 -0.80 9.07
C GLY A 196 -11.33 -0.17 7.90
N PRO A 197 -10.01 -0.43 7.78
CA PRO A 197 -9.18 0.17 6.74
C PRO A 197 -9.56 -0.38 5.36
N ILE A 198 -10.28 0.45 4.60
CA ILE A 198 -10.80 0.11 3.28
C ILE A 198 -9.68 -0.07 2.26
N CYS A 199 -9.91 -0.92 1.25
CA CYS A 199 -9.05 -0.97 0.08
C CYS A 199 -9.11 0.34 -0.71
N SER A 200 -8.11 1.19 -0.50
CA SER A 200 -7.95 2.47 -1.17
C SER A 200 -6.48 2.87 -1.16
N GLY A 201 -6.04 3.73 -2.08
CA GLY A 201 -4.68 4.25 -2.15
C GLY A 201 -4.07 4.16 -3.55
N ASP A 202 -3.00 4.91 -3.78
CA ASP A 202 -2.34 5.09 -5.08
C ASP A 202 -0.88 4.58 -5.08
N GLY A 203 -0.40 4.11 -3.92
CA GLY A 203 0.95 3.58 -3.75
C GLY A 203 1.17 2.14 -4.24
N ILE A 204 2.35 1.60 -3.94
CA ILE A 204 2.68 0.18 -4.17
C ILE A 204 1.84 -0.73 -3.25
N LEU A 205 1.42 -0.24 -2.09
CA LEU A 205 0.47 -0.91 -1.18
C LEU A 205 -0.80 -0.07 -1.02
N PRO A 206 -1.94 -0.71 -0.73
CA PRO A 206 -3.15 0.02 -0.38
C PRO A 206 -3.08 0.51 1.08
N ALA A 207 -3.79 1.60 1.36
CA ALA A 207 -4.05 2.13 2.71
C ALA A 207 -4.86 1.15 3.59
N GLY A 208 -5.48 0.13 2.99
CA GLY A 208 -6.20 -0.93 3.67
C GLY A 208 -6.51 -2.09 2.72
N VAL A 209 -7.00 -3.21 3.24
CA VAL A 209 -7.30 -4.40 2.40
C VAL A 209 -8.76 -4.84 2.51
N LYS A 210 -9.58 -4.15 3.32
CA LYS A 210 -10.96 -4.54 3.55
C LYS A 210 -11.83 -4.14 2.36
N CYS A 211 -12.51 -5.14 1.83
CA CYS A 211 -13.50 -5.04 0.79
C CYS A 211 -14.78 -5.73 1.25
N PRO A 212 -15.95 -5.35 0.72
CA PRO A 212 -17.20 -6.00 1.04
C PRO A 212 -17.20 -7.47 0.61
N VAL A 213 -17.85 -8.31 1.39
CA VAL A 213 -17.92 -9.76 1.20
C VAL A 213 -19.27 -10.17 0.60
N LYS A 214 -19.37 -11.42 0.15
CA LYS A 214 -20.64 -11.99 -0.32
C LYS A 214 -21.73 -11.82 0.75
N GLY A 215 -22.85 -11.22 0.37
CA GLY A 215 -23.99 -10.96 1.25
C GLY A 215 -24.04 -9.55 1.84
N ASP A 216 -23.01 -8.71 1.65
CA ASP A 216 -23.07 -7.30 2.06
C ASP A 216 -24.10 -6.53 1.24
N VAL A 217 -24.84 -5.65 1.91
CA VAL A 217 -25.89 -4.82 1.31
C VAL A 217 -25.30 -3.45 0.92
N ALA A 218 -25.60 -3.00 -0.29
CA ALA A 218 -25.15 -1.70 -0.78
C ALA A 218 -25.82 -0.56 -0.02
N SER A 219 -25.03 0.45 0.32
CA SER A 219 -25.43 1.69 0.99
C SER A 219 -25.78 2.79 -0.02
N ALA A 220 -25.14 2.78 -1.19
CA ALA A 220 -25.34 3.78 -2.26
C ALA A 220 -25.04 3.21 -3.66
N ASP A 221 -25.38 3.97 -4.70
CA ASP A 221 -25.09 3.68 -6.13
C ASP A 221 -25.60 2.31 -6.63
N CYS A 222 -26.66 1.80 -6.00
CA CYS A 222 -27.32 0.58 -6.43
C CYS A 222 -28.25 0.86 -7.62
N HIS A 223 -27.94 0.24 -8.76
CA HIS A 223 -28.71 0.37 -9.99
C HIS A 223 -29.17 -0.99 -10.53
N ALA A 224 -30.32 -1.01 -11.19
CA ALA A 224 -30.95 -2.23 -11.71
C ALA A 224 -30.14 -2.96 -12.80
N HIS A 225 -29.19 -2.29 -13.45
CA HIS A 225 -28.32 -2.90 -14.46
C HIS A 225 -27.10 -3.64 -13.87
N LEU A 226 -26.91 -3.59 -12.55
CA LEU A 226 -25.79 -4.23 -11.88
C LEU A 226 -26.12 -5.70 -11.58
N GLY A 227 -25.12 -6.59 -11.74
CA GLY A 227 -25.27 -8.02 -11.43
C GLY A 227 -25.51 -8.34 -9.95
N SER A 228 -25.35 -7.35 -9.06
CA SER A 228 -25.60 -7.45 -7.63
C SER A 228 -26.98 -6.97 -7.23
N PHE A 229 -27.82 -6.54 -8.18
CA PHE A 229 -29.18 -6.10 -7.92
C PHE A 229 -30.11 -7.30 -7.67
N VAL A 230 -30.70 -7.37 -6.48
CA VAL A 230 -31.57 -8.51 -6.09
C VAL A 230 -33.05 -8.16 -6.25
N SER A 231 -33.48 -6.95 -5.83
CA SER A 231 -34.86 -6.47 -6.04
C SER A 231 -35.06 -5.00 -5.62
N GLY A 232 -35.89 -4.24 -6.36
CA GLY A 232 -36.39 -2.91 -5.98
C GLY A 232 -35.33 -1.80 -6.00
N THR A 233 -34.58 -1.67 -4.90
CA THR A 233 -33.48 -0.70 -4.70
C THR A 233 -32.30 -1.33 -3.95
N THR A 234 -32.31 -2.65 -3.75
CA THR A 234 -31.34 -3.34 -2.90
C THR A 234 -30.35 -4.12 -3.75
N CYS A 235 -29.06 -3.79 -3.59
CA CYS A 235 -27.96 -4.54 -4.17
C CYS A 235 -27.28 -5.33 -3.07
N VAL A 236 -27.13 -6.63 -3.27
CA VAL A 236 -26.40 -7.52 -2.37
C VAL A 236 -25.28 -8.14 -3.16
N LEU A 237 -24.06 -8.03 -2.64
CA LEU A 237 -22.88 -8.49 -3.34
C LEU A 237 -22.95 -10.04 -3.51
N PRO A 238 -23.01 -10.59 -4.74
CA PRO A 238 -23.18 -12.02 -4.97
C PRO A 238 -21.89 -12.82 -4.74
N VAL A 239 -20.74 -12.14 -4.85
CA VAL A 239 -19.39 -12.67 -4.65
C VAL A 239 -18.59 -11.68 -3.82
N SER A 240 -17.64 -12.16 -3.04
CA SER A 240 -16.77 -11.27 -2.26
C SER A 240 -15.92 -10.40 -3.19
N ALA A 241 -15.66 -9.16 -2.80
CA ALA A 241 -14.68 -8.32 -3.49
C ALA A 241 -13.30 -8.49 -2.86
N SER A 242 -12.27 -8.46 -3.69
CA SER A 242 -10.86 -8.53 -3.29
C SER A 242 -10.15 -7.23 -3.63
N CYS A 243 -9.24 -6.82 -2.75
CA CYS A 243 -8.46 -5.61 -2.94
C CYS A 243 -7.40 -5.82 -4.01
N GLN A 244 -7.49 -5.10 -5.12
CA GLN A 244 -6.58 -5.24 -6.26
C GLN A 244 -6.20 -3.88 -6.83
N LYS A 245 -5.08 -3.84 -7.55
CA LYS A 245 -4.65 -2.63 -8.26
C LYS A 245 -5.42 -2.53 -9.57
N ILE A 246 -6.24 -1.49 -9.69
CA ILE A 246 -7.12 -1.26 -10.84
C ILE A 246 -6.34 -0.59 -11.99
N PRO A 247 -6.83 -0.61 -13.24
CA PRO A 247 -6.08 -0.11 -14.40
C PRO A 247 -5.64 1.35 -14.31
N THR A 248 -6.29 2.14 -13.47
CA THR A 248 -5.94 3.54 -13.18
C THR A 248 -4.70 3.68 -12.28
N GLY A 249 -4.12 2.58 -11.78
CA GLY A 249 -2.97 2.58 -10.87
C GLY A 249 -3.35 2.75 -9.40
N ALA A 250 -4.61 3.01 -9.08
CA ALA A 250 -5.12 3.02 -7.71
C ALA A 250 -5.47 1.61 -7.22
N TRP A 251 -5.64 1.45 -5.91
CA TRP A 251 -6.17 0.26 -5.28
C TRP A 251 -7.68 0.39 -5.12
N GLY A 252 -8.40 -0.66 -5.53
CA GLY A 252 -9.85 -0.72 -5.43
C GLY A 252 -10.34 -2.13 -5.19
N CYS A 253 -11.57 -2.23 -4.70
CA CYS A 253 -12.24 -3.51 -4.53
C CYS A 253 -12.77 -4.01 -5.88
N VAL A 254 -12.36 -5.20 -6.29
CA VAL A 254 -12.82 -5.84 -7.52
C VAL A 254 -13.52 -7.14 -7.15
N ARG A 255 -14.71 -7.38 -7.70
CA ARG A 255 -15.43 -8.65 -7.52
C ARG A 255 -14.55 -9.81 -7.96
N THR A 256 -14.37 -10.82 -7.12
CA THR A 256 -13.71 -12.05 -7.56
C THR A 256 -14.66 -12.76 -8.53
N SER A 257 -14.22 -13.01 -9.76
CA SER A 257 -14.98 -13.81 -10.73
C SER A 257 -15.29 -15.17 -10.11
N GLN A 258 -16.58 -15.51 -10.03
CA GLN A 258 -17.02 -16.87 -9.71
C GLN A 258 -16.84 -17.76 -10.93
#